data_AF-A0A5C7HI91-F1
#
_entry.id   AF-A0A5C7HI91-F1
#
_cell.length_a   1.000
_cell.length_b   1.000
_cell.length_c   1.000
_cell.angle_alpha   90.00
_cell.angle_beta   90.00
_cell.angle_gamma   90.00
#
_symmetry.space_group_name_H-M   'P 1'
#
loop_
_entity.id
_entity.type
_entity.pdbx_description
1 polymer ?
#
loop_
_entity_poly.entity_id
_entity_poly.type
_entity_poly.pdbx_seq_one_letter_code
_entity_poly.pdbx_strand_id
1 'polypeptide(L)'
;MYVTRPLSMYKKFPSALELPPPEGPNSGILVIQDEETETTCCFGICKNIDELLELPFPQNKNLETRYSTSGSDNKTQVSYDKVVFIPVLNLPLSSNRYYAIQPTGTHKGEAFTSSNEEDKVTCCFCCTFISDVKPQPFDPNNDYQQFEICSKESGGFFAKSVAPDGYPPGFLNRTGYKGWTVVTETPKNFELDEAPGLDINLRAQEGTLKHQMSRSMYYEMTLEQRWEQIFACDNDYNEDNAAVVDVSFEREVVSFFGGGGETERSVEVDGVMWFKSLGDVGGGVSAVGLSSQVIERMKWEAERFGWVKGNERRVSVKRVEQCGGVGGQWSKFGCYVLVERFVLKRMDGNLVLNYDFNHTHHIKCKWE
;
A
#
# COMPACT_ATOMS: atom_id res chain seq x y z
N MET A 1 -4.35 1.84 -17.32
CA MET A 1 -4.19 2.90 -16.30
C MET A 1 -2.73 3.30 -16.26
N TYR A 2 -2.45 4.60 -16.33
CA TYR A 2 -1.10 5.10 -16.19
C TYR A 2 -0.80 5.46 -14.72
N VAL A 3 0.41 5.16 -14.28
CA VAL A 3 1.02 5.82 -13.12
C VAL A 3 2.00 6.87 -13.60
N THR A 4 2.26 7.89 -12.79
CA THR A 4 3.26 8.90 -13.13
C THR A 4 4.44 8.80 -12.17
N ARG A 5 5.65 9.00 -12.67
CA ARG A 5 6.90 8.95 -11.90
C ARG A 5 7.84 10.08 -12.32
N PRO A 6 8.65 10.64 -11.40
CA PRO A 6 9.60 11.71 -11.74
C PRO A 6 10.77 11.18 -12.57
N LEU A 7 11.25 11.98 -13.52
CA LEU A 7 12.38 11.66 -14.40
C LEU A 7 13.68 11.51 -13.61
N SER A 8 13.88 12.32 -12.56
CA SER A 8 15.04 12.21 -11.65
C SER A 8 15.21 10.82 -11.07
N MET A 9 14.11 10.12 -10.76
CA MET A 9 14.14 8.75 -10.23
C MET A 9 14.82 7.79 -11.21
N TYR A 10 14.48 7.88 -12.50
CA TYR A 10 15.07 7.02 -13.53
C TYR A 10 16.53 7.39 -13.82
N LYS A 11 16.90 8.67 -13.70
CA LYS A 11 18.31 9.09 -13.80
C LYS A 11 19.16 8.57 -12.64
N LYS A 12 18.62 8.56 -11.42
CA LYS A 12 19.29 8.02 -10.22
C LYS A 12 19.34 6.48 -10.25
N PHE A 13 18.30 5.84 -10.77
CA PHE A 13 18.16 4.38 -10.81
C PHE A 13 17.79 3.90 -12.22
N PRO A 14 18.76 3.82 -13.15
CA PRO A 14 18.48 3.41 -14.54
C PRO A 14 17.85 2.03 -14.67
N SER A 15 18.14 1.10 -13.76
CA SER A 15 17.52 -0.23 -13.71
C SER A 15 15.99 -0.18 -13.52
N ALA A 16 15.44 0.91 -12.98
CA ALA A 16 14.00 1.10 -12.85
C ALA A 16 13.30 1.25 -14.21
N LEU A 17 14.02 1.57 -15.29
CA LEU A 17 13.46 1.64 -16.65
C LEU A 17 13.11 0.26 -17.22
N GLU A 18 13.71 -0.81 -16.70
CA GLU A 18 13.44 -2.20 -17.10
C GLU A 18 12.26 -2.80 -16.35
N LEU A 19 11.82 -2.18 -15.26
CA LEU A 19 10.71 -2.67 -14.47
C LEU A 19 9.40 -2.58 -15.26
N PRO A 20 8.55 -3.62 -15.21
CA PRO A 20 7.26 -3.60 -15.87
C PRO A 20 6.35 -2.53 -15.25
N PRO A 21 5.34 -2.04 -16.01
CA PRO A 21 4.33 -1.16 -15.46
C PRO A 21 3.53 -1.86 -14.35
N PRO A 22 2.80 -1.09 -13.50
CA PRO A 22 2.02 -1.64 -12.39
C PRO A 22 1.04 -2.74 -12.80
N GLU A 23 0.67 -3.59 -11.84
CA GLU A 23 -0.23 -4.73 -12.10
C GLU A 23 -1.58 -4.31 -12.68
N GLY A 24 -2.02 -5.04 -13.71
CA GLY A 24 -3.31 -4.88 -14.36
C GLY A 24 -3.19 -4.79 -15.89
N PRO A 25 -4.22 -5.20 -16.64
CA PRO A 25 -4.21 -5.08 -18.09
C PRO A 25 -4.21 -3.60 -18.51
N ASN A 26 -3.52 -3.31 -19.62
CA ASN A 26 -3.44 -1.98 -20.20
C ASN A 26 -2.87 -0.95 -19.22
N SER A 27 -1.87 -1.33 -18.42
CA SER A 27 -1.15 -0.44 -17.51
C SER A 27 0.03 0.23 -18.20
N GLY A 28 0.46 1.40 -17.71
CA GLY A 28 1.58 2.13 -18.29
C GLY A 28 2.21 3.08 -17.30
N ILE A 29 3.34 3.67 -17.69
CA ILE A 29 4.06 4.66 -16.89
C ILE A 29 4.18 5.94 -17.72
N LEU A 30 3.83 7.07 -17.12
CA LEU A 30 4.13 8.41 -17.62
C LEU A 30 5.28 9.00 -16.79
N VAL A 31 6.09 9.81 -17.44
CA VAL A 31 7.27 10.41 -16.85
C VAL A 31 7.04 11.92 -16.70
N ILE A 32 7.36 12.44 -15.53
CA ILE A 32 7.24 13.86 -15.20
C ILE A 32 8.66 14.42 -15.11
N GLN A 33 8.95 15.47 -15.88
CA GLN A 33 10.16 16.25 -15.65
C GLN A 33 9.98 17.10 -14.39
N ASP A 34 10.66 16.71 -13.33
CA ASP A 34 10.67 17.36 -12.01
C ASP A 34 11.81 18.38 -11.90
N GLU A 35 11.75 19.25 -10.87
CA GLU A 35 12.70 20.36 -10.66
C GLU A 35 14.17 19.91 -10.65
N GLU A 36 14.48 18.71 -10.15
CA GLU A 36 15.84 18.17 -10.15
C GLU A 36 16.40 17.92 -11.55
N THR A 37 15.53 17.82 -12.56
CA THR A 37 15.90 17.57 -13.96
C THR A 37 15.65 18.76 -14.88
N GLU A 38 15.19 19.90 -14.35
CA GLU A 38 15.10 21.14 -15.12
C GLU A 38 16.50 21.75 -15.30
N THR A 39 16.94 21.88 -16.55
CA THR A 39 18.22 22.49 -16.87
C THR A 39 18.09 24.00 -16.95
N THR A 40 18.63 24.72 -15.98
CA THR A 40 18.70 26.19 -16.03
C THR A 40 19.96 26.64 -16.78
N CYS A 41 19.83 27.49 -17.82
CA CYS A 41 20.99 28.23 -18.33
C CYS A 41 21.19 29.53 -17.54
N CYS A 42 22.39 30.09 -17.68
CA CYS A 42 22.62 31.51 -17.41
C CYS A 42 22.35 31.89 -15.95
N PHE A 43 22.91 31.12 -15.01
CA PHE A 43 22.78 31.32 -13.55
C PHE A 43 21.32 31.45 -13.07
N GLY A 44 20.38 30.72 -13.71
CA GLY A 44 18.97 30.69 -13.28
C GLY A 44 18.08 31.80 -13.85
N ILE A 45 18.57 32.61 -14.80
CA ILE A 45 17.86 33.80 -15.30
C ILE A 45 17.05 33.50 -16.57
N CYS A 46 17.43 32.50 -17.37
CA CYS A 46 16.75 32.15 -18.62
C CYS A 46 16.30 30.69 -18.60
N LYS A 47 14.98 30.45 -18.63
CA LYS A 47 14.42 29.13 -18.97
C LYS A 47 14.57 28.96 -20.48
N ASN A 48 15.54 28.16 -20.92
CA ASN A 48 15.73 27.92 -22.35
C ASN A 48 14.70 26.91 -22.87
N ILE A 49 14.52 26.94 -24.18
CA ILE A 49 14.12 25.79 -24.99
C ILE A 49 15.10 24.66 -24.66
N ASP A 50 14.71 23.75 -23.77
CA ASP A 50 15.54 22.62 -23.38
C ASP A 50 15.46 21.58 -24.50
N GLU A 51 16.55 21.47 -25.28
CA GLU A 51 16.73 20.34 -26.18
C GLU A 51 16.91 19.08 -25.33
N LEU A 52 15.95 18.17 -25.42
CA LEU A 52 15.96 16.91 -24.72
C LEU A 52 16.85 15.93 -25.48
N LEU A 53 17.91 15.47 -24.83
CA LEU A 53 18.94 14.60 -25.43
C LEU A 53 18.76 13.12 -25.08
N GLU A 54 17.91 12.81 -24.11
CA GLU A 54 17.78 11.47 -23.52
C GLU A 54 16.32 11.03 -23.43
N LEU A 55 16.13 9.71 -23.44
CA LEU A 55 14.87 9.04 -23.13
C LEU A 55 14.83 8.71 -21.63
N PRO A 56 13.64 8.55 -21.03
CA PRO A 56 12.30 8.67 -21.63
C PRO A 56 11.83 10.13 -21.78
N PHE A 57 10.96 10.38 -22.76
CA PHE A 57 10.34 11.70 -22.94
C PHE A 57 9.34 12.03 -21.82
N PRO A 58 9.30 13.27 -21.29
CA PRO A 58 8.35 13.68 -20.26
C PRO A 58 6.96 14.00 -20.85
N GLN A 59 5.90 13.72 -20.10
CA GLN A 59 4.50 13.97 -20.47
C GLN A 59 3.89 15.21 -19.79
N ASN A 60 4.62 15.89 -18.92
CA ASN A 60 4.22 17.17 -18.34
C ASN A 60 4.73 18.40 -19.14
N LYS A 61 5.38 18.18 -20.30
CA LYS A 61 5.90 19.24 -21.19
C LYS A 61 5.29 19.12 -22.58
N ASN A 62 5.17 20.26 -23.27
CA ASN A 62 4.88 20.28 -24.70
C ASN A 62 6.15 19.91 -25.46
N LEU A 63 6.05 18.97 -26.41
CA LEU A 63 7.20 18.52 -27.20
C LEU A 63 7.04 18.96 -28.66
N GLU A 64 8.14 19.49 -29.22
CA GLU A 64 8.27 19.83 -30.63
C GLU A 64 9.49 19.13 -31.21
N THR A 65 9.31 18.30 -32.25
CA THR A 65 10.46 17.74 -32.96
C THR A 65 11.03 18.78 -33.90
N ARG A 66 12.35 18.94 -33.88
CA ARG A 66 13.11 19.89 -34.69
C ARG A 66 14.02 19.14 -35.64
N TYR A 67 13.96 19.45 -36.93
CA TYR A 67 14.88 18.88 -37.93
C TYR A 67 15.44 19.97 -38.84
N SER A 68 16.76 19.98 -39.03
CA SER A 68 17.45 20.97 -39.87
C SER A 68 18.03 20.31 -41.12
N THR A 69 17.69 20.82 -42.29
CA THR A 69 18.26 20.37 -43.58
C THR A 69 19.10 21.49 -44.18
N SER A 70 20.34 21.18 -44.55
CA SER A 70 21.22 22.09 -45.30
C SER A 70 21.03 21.86 -46.79
N GLY A 71 20.45 22.82 -47.51
CA GLY A 71 20.32 22.78 -48.97
C GLY A 71 21.62 23.18 -49.69
N SER A 72 21.67 22.96 -51.01
CA SER A 72 22.81 23.31 -51.88
C SER A 72 23.18 24.79 -51.88
N ASP A 73 22.25 25.67 -51.51
CA ASP A 73 22.39 27.13 -51.61
C ASP A 73 22.80 27.78 -50.27
N ASN A 74 23.40 27.03 -49.34
CA ASN A 74 23.76 27.49 -47.98
C ASN A 74 22.58 28.01 -47.13
N LYS A 75 21.33 27.79 -47.54
CA LYS A 75 20.15 28.08 -46.72
C LYS A 75 19.79 26.86 -45.88
N THR A 76 19.77 27.05 -44.56
CA THR A 76 19.30 26.05 -43.60
C THR A 76 17.79 26.16 -43.47
N GLN A 77 17.05 25.09 -43.82
CA GLN A 77 15.62 24.99 -43.55
C GLN A 77 15.43 24.18 -42.27
N VAL A 78 14.61 24.70 -41.34
CA VAL A 78 14.27 24.03 -40.09
C VAL A 78 12.78 23.74 -40.08
N SER A 79 12.39 22.48 -39.83
CA SER A 79 11.01 22.09 -39.61
C SER A 79 10.75 21.85 -38.12
N TYR A 80 9.53 22.19 -37.69
CA TYR A 80 9.03 21.97 -36.34
C TYR A 80 7.69 21.23 -36.43
N ASP A 81 7.57 20.13 -35.70
CA ASP A 81 6.34 19.34 -35.64
C ASP A 81 5.95 19.08 -34.19
N LYS A 82 4.74 19.51 -33.81
CA LYS A 82 4.21 19.34 -32.45
C LYS A 82 3.70 17.91 -32.26
N VAL A 83 4.12 17.26 -31.18
CA VAL A 83 3.75 15.87 -30.91
C VAL A 83 3.68 15.60 -29.41
N VAL A 84 2.77 14.73 -28.99
CA VAL A 84 2.74 14.17 -27.63
C VAL A 84 3.15 12.71 -27.73
N PHE A 85 4.27 12.36 -27.11
CA PHE A 85 4.73 10.98 -27.01
C PHE A 85 4.19 10.33 -25.74
N ILE A 86 3.40 9.27 -25.90
CA ILE A 86 2.81 8.49 -24.79
C ILE A 86 3.45 7.10 -24.78
N PRO A 87 4.14 6.68 -23.71
CA PRO A 87 4.70 5.33 -23.61
C PRO A 87 3.65 4.24 -23.84
N VAL A 88 4.01 3.21 -24.60
CA VAL A 88 3.12 2.10 -24.94
C VAL A 88 2.74 1.31 -23.68
N LEU A 89 1.48 0.86 -23.63
CA LEU A 89 0.92 0.08 -22.52
C LEU A 89 1.57 -1.30 -22.41
N ASN A 90 1.60 -1.84 -21.19
CA ASN A 90 2.09 -3.17 -20.84
C ASN A 90 3.59 -3.39 -21.13
N LEU A 91 4.35 -2.33 -21.42
CA LEU A 91 5.78 -2.38 -21.69
C LEU A 91 6.57 -1.52 -20.70
N PRO A 92 7.80 -1.93 -20.36
CA PRO A 92 8.71 -1.10 -19.57
C PRO A 92 9.17 0.12 -20.38
N LEU A 93 9.58 1.19 -19.70
CA LEU A 93 10.05 2.43 -20.34
C LEU A 93 11.32 2.20 -21.20
N SER A 94 12.17 1.25 -20.81
CA SER A 94 13.35 0.80 -21.58
C SER A 94 13.03 0.27 -22.98
N SER A 95 11.76 -0.10 -23.26
CA SER A 95 11.33 -0.46 -24.61
C SER A 95 11.41 0.70 -25.59
N ASN A 96 11.44 1.95 -25.11
CA ASN A 96 11.44 3.17 -25.90
C ASN A 96 10.32 3.21 -26.96
N ARG A 97 9.20 2.54 -26.68
CA ARG A 97 8.03 2.52 -27.56
C ARG A 97 7.00 3.56 -27.14
N TYR A 98 6.55 4.33 -28.11
CA TYR A 98 5.62 5.43 -27.91
C TYR A 98 4.52 5.44 -28.96
N TYR A 99 3.34 5.88 -28.54
CA TYR A 99 2.35 6.46 -29.45
C TYR A 99 2.69 7.93 -29.67
N ALA A 100 2.59 8.39 -30.91
CA ALA A 100 2.73 9.80 -31.26
C ALA A 100 1.34 10.39 -31.52
N ILE A 101 0.93 11.37 -30.70
CA ILE A 101 -0.41 11.99 -30.77
C ILE A 101 -0.29 13.43 -31.25
N GLN A 102 -1.21 13.83 -32.13
CA GLN A 102 -1.32 15.20 -32.63
C GLN A 102 -1.98 16.10 -31.57
N PRO A 103 -1.28 17.12 -31.01
CA PRO A 103 -1.82 17.91 -29.90
C PRO A 103 -2.75 19.05 -30.34
N THR A 104 -2.66 19.48 -31.60
CA THR A 104 -3.32 20.71 -32.09
C THR A 104 -3.86 20.56 -33.52
N GLY A 105 -4.75 21.45 -33.92
CA GLY A 105 -5.30 21.49 -35.28
C GLY A 105 -6.52 20.59 -35.47
N THR A 106 -6.85 20.28 -36.73
CA THR A 106 -8.05 19.51 -37.10
C THR A 106 -8.00 18.06 -36.66
N HIS A 107 -6.79 17.51 -36.56
CA HIS A 107 -6.50 16.13 -36.15
C HIS A 107 -6.13 16.03 -34.66
N LYS A 108 -6.53 17.00 -33.83
CA LYS A 108 -6.18 17.01 -32.41
C LYS A 108 -6.71 15.75 -31.69
N GLY A 109 -5.82 15.05 -31.00
CA GLY A 109 -6.12 13.82 -30.25
C GLY A 109 -6.02 12.54 -31.09
N GLU A 110 -5.79 12.66 -32.40
CA GLU A 110 -5.56 11.52 -33.28
C GLU A 110 -4.08 11.10 -33.24
N ALA A 111 -3.84 9.82 -33.47
CA ALA A 111 -2.53 9.21 -33.47
C ALA A 111 -1.91 9.25 -34.88
N PHE A 112 -0.65 9.64 -34.93
CA PHE A 112 0.15 9.45 -36.13
C PHE A 112 0.28 7.96 -36.43
N THR A 113 0.15 7.60 -37.71
CA THR A 113 0.12 6.21 -38.17
C THR A 113 1.17 6.02 -39.25
N SER A 114 1.88 4.90 -39.19
CA SER A 114 2.84 4.50 -40.22
C SER A 114 2.11 4.19 -41.52
N SER A 115 2.66 4.61 -42.65
CA SER A 115 2.22 4.18 -43.98
C SER A 115 2.74 2.78 -44.30
N ASN A 116 2.19 2.13 -45.33
CA ASN A 116 2.69 0.87 -45.83
C ASN A 116 2.89 0.91 -47.37
N GLU A 117 3.18 -0.25 -47.95
CA GLU A 117 3.38 -0.41 -49.40
C GLU A 117 2.14 -0.03 -50.24
N GLU A 118 0.93 -0.14 -49.68
CA GLU A 118 -0.32 0.22 -50.35
C GLU A 118 -0.51 1.75 -50.46
N ASP A 119 0.14 2.52 -49.58
CA ASP A 119 0.12 3.99 -49.57
C ASP A 119 1.14 4.62 -50.55
N LYS A 120 1.69 3.80 -51.46
CA LYS A 120 2.61 4.29 -52.50
C LYS A 120 1.86 5.17 -53.50
N VAL A 121 2.25 6.44 -53.51
CA VAL A 121 1.79 7.40 -54.52
C VAL A 121 2.81 7.45 -55.64
N THR A 122 2.33 7.33 -56.88
CA THR A 122 3.16 7.52 -58.07
C THR A 122 3.19 9.00 -58.44
N CYS A 123 4.38 9.59 -58.52
CA CYS A 123 4.57 10.96 -58.98
C CYS A 123 5.32 11.01 -60.32
N CYS A 124 5.17 12.13 -61.04
CA CYS A 124 5.52 12.34 -62.44
C CYS A 124 6.85 11.70 -62.88
N PHE A 125 6.75 10.83 -63.91
CA PHE A 125 7.85 10.16 -64.64
C PHE A 125 8.81 9.32 -63.77
N CYS A 126 8.30 8.17 -63.29
CA CYS A 126 9.05 7.02 -62.74
C CYS A 126 9.44 7.04 -61.25
N CYS A 127 8.90 7.95 -60.43
CA CYS A 127 9.17 7.99 -58.99
C CYS A 127 7.95 7.53 -58.16
N THR A 128 8.05 6.35 -57.53
CA THR A 128 7.14 5.91 -56.46
C THR A 128 7.67 6.36 -55.11
N PHE A 129 6.87 7.11 -54.34
CA PHE A 129 7.18 7.42 -52.95
C PHE A 129 5.99 7.07 -52.07
N ILE A 130 6.28 6.75 -50.82
CA ILE A 130 5.27 6.44 -49.82
C ILE A 130 4.82 7.78 -49.22
N SER A 131 3.52 8.09 -49.32
CA SER A 131 2.97 9.28 -48.70
C SER A 131 2.63 9.04 -47.24
N ASP A 132 2.79 10.07 -46.41
CA ASP A 132 2.37 10.00 -45.00
C ASP A 132 0.85 9.83 -44.91
N VAL A 133 0.41 8.86 -44.11
CA VAL A 133 -1.01 8.70 -43.74
C VAL A 133 -1.37 9.84 -42.79
N LYS A 134 -2.57 10.43 -42.97
CA LYS A 134 -3.09 11.41 -42.02
C LYS A 134 -3.27 10.76 -40.64
N PRO A 135 -3.14 11.51 -39.53
CA PRO A 135 -3.46 10.97 -38.22
C PRO A 135 -4.85 10.32 -38.19
N GLN A 136 -4.98 9.24 -37.43
CA GLN A 136 -6.18 8.43 -37.32
C GLN A 136 -6.65 8.36 -35.86
N PRO A 137 -7.92 8.01 -35.58
CA PRO A 137 -8.37 7.76 -34.21
C PRO A 137 -7.41 6.83 -33.46
N PHE A 138 -7.08 7.20 -32.23
CA PHE A 138 -6.14 6.46 -31.39
C PHE A 138 -6.67 5.05 -31.09
N ASP A 139 -5.89 4.03 -31.44
CA ASP A 139 -6.13 2.63 -31.12
C ASP A 139 -4.87 2.00 -30.51
N PRO A 140 -4.88 1.67 -29.20
CA PRO A 140 -3.71 1.10 -28.54
C PRO A 140 -3.29 -0.28 -29.08
N ASN A 141 -4.17 -1.00 -29.79
CA ASN A 141 -3.84 -2.30 -30.37
C ASN A 141 -3.32 -2.19 -31.81
N ASN A 142 -3.26 -0.99 -32.38
CA ASN A 142 -2.79 -0.77 -33.74
C ASN A 142 -1.25 -0.60 -33.76
N ASP A 143 -0.55 -1.61 -34.25
CA ASP A 143 0.91 -1.62 -34.33
C ASP A 143 1.48 -0.52 -35.24
N TYR A 144 0.73 -0.04 -36.24
CA TYR A 144 1.16 1.07 -37.10
C TYR A 144 1.19 2.42 -36.37
N GLN A 145 0.49 2.54 -35.23
CA GLN A 145 0.50 3.74 -34.38
C GLN A 145 1.60 3.71 -33.31
N GLN A 146 2.37 2.61 -33.22
CA GLN A 146 3.45 2.44 -32.27
C GLN A 146 4.81 2.65 -32.93
N PHE A 147 5.67 3.42 -32.26
CA PHE A 147 7.00 3.77 -32.75
C PHE A 147 8.05 3.45 -31.71
N GLU A 148 9.10 2.74 -32.11
CA GLU A 148 10.32 2.63 -31.32
C GLU A 148 11.21 3.84 -31.59
N ILE A 149 11.52 4.61 -30.56
CA ILE A 149 12.40 5.78 -30.66
C ILE A 149 13.83 5.34 -30.36
N CYS A 150 14.73 5.57 -31.31
CA CYS A 150 16.14 5.23 -31.20
C CYS A 150 16.99 6.51 -31.12
N SER A 151 17.88 6.57 -30.13
CA SER A 151 18.90 7.63 -30.02
C SER A 151 20.06 7.38 -31.00
N LYS A 152 20.66 8.46 -31.49
CA LYS A 152 21.90 8.45 -32.28
C LYS A 152 23.06 8.96 -31.44
N GLU A 153 24.26 8.48 -31.75
CA GLU A 153 25.51 8.99 -31.13
C GLU A 153 25.69 10.51 -31.32
N SER A 154 25.11 11.08 -32.37
CA SER A 154 25.13 12.52 -32.64
C SER A 154 24.21 13.35 -31.74
N GLY A 155 23.46 12.74 -30.82
CA GLY A 155 22.55 13.43 -29.89
C GLY A 155 21.14 13.72 -30.43
N GLY A 156 20.73 13.08 -31.53
CA GLY A 156 19.37 13.17 -32.07
C GLY A 156 18.67 11.81 -32.10
N PHE A 157 17.42 11.79 -32.55
CA PHE A 157 16.58 10.61 -32.57
C PHE A 157 16.12 10.26 -33.99
N PHE A 158 15.68 9.02 -34.16
CA PHE A 158 14.89 8.58 -35.27
C PHE A 158 13.87 7.54 -34.78
N ALA A 159 12.75 7.41 -35.46
CA ALA A 159 11.75 6.41 -35.14
C ALA A 159 11.80 5.23 -36.11
N LYS A 160 11.45 4.05 -35.61
CA LYS A 160 11.09 2.88 -36.40
C LYS A 160 9.64 2.53 -36.14
N SER A 161 8.94 2.02 -37.16
CA SER A 161 7.61 1.47 -36.95
C SER A 161 7.73 0.15 -36.21
N VAL A 162 6.79 -0.12 -35.30
CA VAL A 162 6.65 -1.46 -34.70
C VAL A 162 6.02 -2.43 -35.70
N ALA A 163 5.19 -1.93 -36.62
CA ALA A 163 4.66 -2.72 -37.73
C ALA A 163 5.80 -3.12 -38.70
N PRO A 164 5.97 -4.41 -39.06
CA PRO A 164 7.10 -4.88 -39.87
C PRO A 164 7.23 -4.24 -41.26
N ASP A 165 6.12 -3.86 -41.86
CA ASP A 165 5.98 -3.21 -43.16
C ASP A 165 5.61 -1.72 -43.05
N GLY A 166 5.64 -1.18 -41.83
CA GLY A 166 5.29 0.20 -41.53
C GLY A 166 6.44 1.18 -41.79
N TYR A 167 6.12 2.29 -42.44
CA TYR A 167 6.99 3.43 -42.65
C TYR A 167 6.52 4.57 -41.74
N PRO A 168 7.32 5.01 -40.74
CA PRO A 168 6.91 6.10 -39.88
C PRO A 168 6.69 7.41 -40.66
N PRO A 169 5.82 8.30 -40.16
CA PRO A 169 5.62 9.63 -40.74
C PRO A 169 6.94 10.35 -40.97
N GLY A 170 7.02 11.14 -42.04
CA GLY A 170 8.27 11.76 -42.50
C GLY A 170 9.01 12.57 -41.44
N PHE A 171 8.31 13.22 -40.50
CA PHE A 171 8.94 13.97 -39.40
C PHE A 171 9.63 13.07 -38.36
N LEU A 172 9.14 11.84 -38.16
CA LEU A 172 9.73 10.82 -37.27
C LEU A 172 10.79 9.97 -37.98
N ASN A 173 10.69 9.81 -39.31
CA ASN A 173 11.58 9.01 -40.14
C ASN A 173 12.77 9.81 -40.73
N ARG A 174 13.30 10.81 -40.00
CA ARG A 174 14.46 11.60 -40.45
C ARG A 174 15.76 10.86 -40.15
N THR A 175 16.15 9.93 -41.01
CA THR A 175 17.31 9.03 -40.80
C THR A 175 18.69 9.65 -41.12
N GLY A 176 18.75 10.90 -41.56
CA GLY A 176 20.01 11.62 -41.84
C GLY A 176 20.98 11.65 -40.65
N TYR A 177 22.26 11.98 -40.88
CA TYR A 177 23.35 11.83 -39.90
C TYR A 177 22.99 12.30 -38.47
N LYS A 178 22.32 13.45 -38.34
CA LYS A 178 21.97 14.04 -37.04
C LYS A 178 20.65 13.57 -36.41
N GLY A 179 19.73 12.96 -37.18
CA GLY A 179 18.36 12.70 -36.71
C GLY A 179 17.56 13.99 -36.44
N TRP A 180 16.39 13.85 -35.82
CA TRP A 180 15.60 14.97 -35.28
C TRP A 180 15.88 15.15 -33.78
N THR A 181 15.78 16.38 -33.26
CA THR A 181 15.89 16.68 -31.82
C THR A 181 14.51 17.01 -31.25
N VAL A 182 14.37 16.98 -29.92
CA VAL A 182 13.13 17.37 -29.24
C VAL A 182 13.37 18.64 -28.46
N VAL A 183 12.54 19.65 -28.71
CA VAL A 183 12.44 20.85 -27.90
C VAL A 183 11.29 20.69 -26.94
N THR A 184 11.51 21.07 -25.67
CA THR A 184 10.46 21.05 -24.65
C THR A 184 10.03 22.46 -24.24
N GLU A 185 8.73 22.65 -23.99
CA GLU A 185 8.16 23.87 -23.43
C GLU A 185 7.23 23.52 -22.26
N THR A 186 7.32 24.27 -21.16
CA THR A 186 6.42 24.07 -20.01
C THR A 186 5.07 24.73 -20.27
N PRO A 187 3.95 23.97 -20.26
CA PRO A 187 2.62 24.54 -20.46
C PRO A 187 2.21 25.43 -19.27
N LYS A 188 1.47 26.51 -19.53
CA LYS A 188 1.03 27.46 -18.49
C LYS A 188 -0.23 27.04 -17.72
N ASN A 189 -1.08 26.21 -18.35
CA ASN A 189 -2.43 25.87 -17.86
C ASN A 189 -2.61 24.35 -17.73
N PHE A 190 -1.53 23.61 -17.52
CA PHE A 190 -1.56 22.16 -17.38
C PHE A 190 -0.53 21.74 -16.34
N GLU A 191 -0.97 20.95 -15.37
CA GLU A 191 -0.16 20.41 -14.29
C GLU A 191 -0.42 18.91 -14.24
N LEU A 192 0.67 18.13 -14.17
CA LEU A 192 0.64 16.69 -14.11
C LEU A 192 1.52 16.26 -12.94
N ASP A 193 0.87 15.80 -11.87
CA ASP A 193 1.51 15.43 -10.62
C ASP A 193 1.79 13.93 -10.52
N GLU A 194 2.58 13.56 -9.51
CA GLU A 194 2.89 12.18 -9.19
C GLU A 194 1.63 11.41 -8.75
N ALA A 195 1.44 10.23 -9.34
CA ALA A 195 0.32 9.33 -9.14
C ALA A 195 0.90 7.94 -8.89
N PRO A 196 1.01 7.49 -7.62
CA PRO A 196 1.68 6.25 -7.26
C PRO A 196 0.97 5.00 -7.80
N GLY A 197 -0.32 5.11 -8.15
CA GLY A 197 -1.15 3.99 -8.61
C GLY A 197 -1.92 3.33 -7.47
N LEU A 198 -2.32 2.08 -7.66
CA LEU A 198 -3.05 1.31 -6.66
C LEU A 198 -2.14 0.93 -5.49
N ASP A 199 -2.54 1.30 -4.27
CA ASP A 199 -1.91 0.80 -3.04
C ASP A 199 -2.41 -0.62 -2.75
N ILE A 200 -1.54 -1.59 -3.01
CA ILE A 200 -1.81 -3.02 -2.86
C ILE A 200 -2.09 -3.38 -1.40
N ASN A 201 -1.42 -2.71 -0.44
CA ASN A 201 -1.57 -3.00 0.98
C ASN A 201 -2.93 -2.54 1.50
N LEU A 202 -3.34 -1.32 1.13
CA LEU A 202 -4.67 -0.79 1.47
C LEU A 202 -5.78 -1.69 0.90
N ARG A 203 -5.65 -2.13 -0.35
CA ARG A 203 -6.65 -3.00 -1.01
C ARG A 203 -6.77 -4.37 -0.34
N ALA A 204 -5.65 -4.96 0.08
CA ALA A 204 -5.66 -6.23 0.81
C ALA A 204 -6.35 -6.11 2.19
N GLN A 205 -6.17 -4.97 2.85
CA GLN A 205 -6.80 -4.67 4.13
C GLN A 205 -8.32 -4.50 4.01
N GLU A 206 -8.82 -3.84 2.96
CA GLU A 206 -10.26 -3.66 2.72
C GLU A 206 -11.00 -5.00 2.56
N GLY A 207 -10.42 -5.97 1.86
CA GLY A 207 -11.04 -7.30 1.68
C GLY A 207 -11.22 -8.04 3.02
N THR A 208 -10.22 -7.94 3.90
CA THR A 208 -10.24 -8.57 5.22
C THR A 208 -11.28 -7.92 6.14
N LEU A 209 -11.33 -6.58 6.16
CA LEU A 209 -12.32 -5.82 6.95
C LEU A 209 -13.74 -6.06 6.45
N LYS A 210 -13.97 -6.03 5.14
CA LYS A 210 -15.28 -6.30 4.54
C LYS A 210 -15.78 -7.70 4.89
N HIS A 211 -14.90 -8.70 4.85
CA HIS A 211 -15.23 -10.06 5.24
C HIS A 211 -15.56 -10.16 6.74
N GLN A 212 -14.78 -9.53 7.61
CA GLN A 212 -15.08 -9.45 9.05
C GLN A 212 -16.44 -8.80 9.31
N MET A 213 -16.71 -7.64 8.70
CA MET A 213 -17.97 -6.90 8.87
C MET A 213 -19.17 -7.67 8.31
N SER A 214 -18.99 -8.43 7.21
CA SER A 214 -20.05 -9.28 6.66
C SER A 214 -20.40 -10.46 7.57
N ARG A 215 -19.41 -10.99 8.32
CA ARG A 215 -19.59 -12.14 9.21
C ARG A 215 -20.08 -11.76 10.60
N SER A 216 -19.62 -10.64 11.14
CA SER A 216 -19.96 -10.21 12.50
C SER A 216 -19.80 -8.70 12.62
N MET A 217 -20.83 -7.97 12.19
CA MET A 217 -20.91 -6.51 12.35
C MET A 217 -21.03 -6.10 13.82
N TYR A 218 -21.68 -6.93 14.63
CA TYR A 218 -21.86 -6.74 16.07
C TYR A 218 -21.24 -7.91 16.83
N TYR A 219 -20.97 -7.66 18.11
CA TYR A 219 -20.47 -8.64 19.08
C TYR A 219 -21.31 -8.53 20.35
N GLU A 220 -21.42 -9.64 21.07
CA GLU A 220 -22.08 -9.71 22.36
C GLU A 220 -21.03 -9.63 23.48
N MET A 221 -21.26 -8.76 24.45
CA MET A 221 -20.43 -8.67 25.66
C MET A 221 -21.30 -8.96 26.88
N THR A 222 -20.94 -9.98 27.65
CA THR A 222 -21.62 -10.32 28.91
C THR A 222 -20.68 -10.22 30.10
N LEU A 223 -21.19 -9.78 31.25
CA LEU A 223 -20.47 -9.77 32.52
C LEU A 223 -20.97 -10.94 33.39
N GLU A 224 -20.06 -11.82 33.78
CA GLU A 224 -20.32 -12.97 34.65
C GLU A 224 -19.62 -12.79 36.00
N GLN A 225 -20.28 -13.21 37.08
CA GLN A 225 -19.71 -13.17 38.44
C GLN A 225 -19.60 -14.59 39.01
N ARG A 226 -18.44 -14.92 39.58
CA ARG A 226 -18.22 -16.23 40.20
C ARG A 226 -17.20 -16.20 41.33
N TRP A 227 -17.25 -17.20 42.19
CA TRP A 227 -16.23 -17.45 43.21
C TRP A 227 -15.24 -18.48 42.67
N GLU A 228 -13.96 -18.11 42.59
CA GLU A 228 -12.89 -19.03 42.18
C GLU A 228 -12.03 -19.41 43.38
N GLN A 229 -11.73 -20.70 43.50
CA GLN A 229 -10.88 -21.22 44.57
C GLN A 229 -9.42 -20.83 44.31
N ILE A 230 -8.83 -20.07 45.23
CA ILE A 230 -7.43 -19.64 45.17
C ILE A 230 -6.53 -20.47 46.09
N PHE A 231 -7.09 -21.14 47.10
CA PHE A 231 -6.33 -21.98 48.01
C PHE A 231 -7.20 -23.09 48.61
N ALA A 232 -6.58 -24.23 48.90
CA ALA A 232 -7.21 -25.37 49.56
C ALA A 232 -6.18 -26.08 50.45
N CYS A 233 -6.61 -26.53 51.62
CA CYS A 233 -5.84 -27.50 52.41
C CYS A 233 -6.77 -28.46 53.16
N ASP A 234 -6.26 -29.64 53.45
CA ASP A 234 -6.93 -30.67 54.25
C ASP A 234 -6.23 -30.79 55.61
N ASN A 235 -6.95 -31.26 56.63
CA ASN A 235 -6.41 -31.44 57.98
C ASN A 235 -6.06 -32.91 58.27
N ASP A 236 -4.77 -33.25 58.29
CA ASP A 236 -4.27 -34.62 58.55
C ASP A 236 -4.17 -34.96 60.06
N TYR A 237 -5.20 -34.60 60.82
CA TYR A 237 -5.45 -34.98 62.24
C TYR A 237 -4.40 -34.57 63.29
N ASN A 238 -3.47 -33.65 63.01
CA ASN A 238 -2.48 -33.20 64.00
C ASN A 238 -2.01 -31.73 63.86
N GLU A 239 -2.73 -30.88 63.13
CA GLU A 239 -2.35 -29.47 62.98
C GLU A 239 -3.30 -28.51 63.69
N ASP A 240 -2.75 -27.36 64.05
CA ASP A 240 -3.39 -26.25 64.75
C ASP A 240 -4.79 -25.94 64.19
N ASN A 241 -5.65 -25.29 65.00
CA ASN A 241 -6.98 -24.84 64.58
C ASN A 241 -6.93 -23.67 63.57
N ALA A 242 -5.92 -23.60 62.71
CA ALA A 242 -5.66 -22.50 61.81
C ALA A 242 -5.18 -22.97 60.42
N ALA A 243 -5.67 -22.30 59.38
CA ALA A 243 -5.20 -22.45 58.01
C ALA A 243 -4.38 -21.22 57.61
N VAL A 244 -3.16 -21.45 57.12
CA VAL A 244 -2.28 -20.39 56.62
C VAL A 244 -2.43 -20.30 55.10
N VAL A 245 -3.04 -19.21 54.64
CA VAL A 245 -3.19 -18.91 53.21
C VAL A 245 -2.01 -18.05 52.77
N ASP A 246 -1.22 -18.55 51.82
CA ASP A 246 -0.18 -17.78 51.12
C ASP A 246 -0.28 -18.09 49.61
N VAL A 247 -0.97 -17.22 48.86
CA VAL A 247 -1.21 -17.41 47.42
C VAL A 247 -0.95 -16.11 46.66
N SER A 248 -0.43 -16.23 45.43
CA SER A 248 -0.26 -15.10 44.52
C SER A 248 -0.98 -15.32 43.19
N PHE A 249 -1.77 -14.34 42.76
CA PHE A 249 -2.56 -14.39 41.53
C PHE A 249 -2.59 -13.02 40.82
N GLU A 250 -2.96 -13.00 39.54
CA GLU A 250 -3.05 -11.76 38.76
C GLU A 250 -4.36 -11.02 39.02
N ARG A 251 -4.33 -9.68 39.02
CA ARG A 251 -5.56 -8.85 39.16
C ARG A 251 -6.44 -8.86 37.92
N GLU A 252 -5.80 -8.94 36.76
CA GLU A 252 -6.39 -8.86 35.43
C GLU A 252 -5.87 -10.04 34.63
N VAL A 253 -6.76 -10.92 34.16
CA VAL A 253 -6.39 -12.10 33.36
C VAL A 253 -7.14 -12.07 32.05
N VAL A 254 -6.44 -12.28 30.94
CA VAL A 254 -6.99 -12.21 29.59
C VAL A 254 -6.75 -13.54 28.87
N SER A 255 -7.83 -14.17 28.36
CA SER A 255 -7.77 -15.44 27.64
C SER A 255 -8.58 -15.44 26.33
N PHE A 256 -8.13 -16.20 25.32
CA PHE A 256 -8.69 -16.24 23.96
C PHE A 256 -9.06 -17.67 23.55
N PHE A 257 -9.77 -17.80 22.42
CA PHE A 257 -10.07 -19.10 21.80
C PHE A 257 -8.79 -19.84 21.37
N GLY A 258 -8.63 -21.11 21.75
CA GLY A 258 -7.57 -22.01 21.24
C GLY A 258 -6.55 -22.55 22.25
N GLY A 259 -6.59 -22.16 23.52
CA GLY A 259 -5.72 -22.73 24.56
C GLY A 259 -5.65 -21.83 25.77
N GLY A 260 -5.71 -22.42 26.97
CA GLY A 260 -5.73 -21.71 28.27
C GLY A 260 -4.41 -21.04 28.66
N GLY A 261 -3.73 -20.41 27.71
CA GLY A 261 -2.50 -19.65 27.93
C GLY A 261 -2.79 -18.19 28.26
N GLU A 262 -2.14 -17.70 29.31
CA GLU A 262 -2.12 -16.29 29.70
C GLU A 262 -1.56 -15.41 28.57
N THR A 263 -2.12 -14.21 28.41
CA THR A 263 -1.63 -13.24 27.43
C THR A 263 -0.31 -12.63 27.90
N GLU A 264 0.72 -12.68 27.05
CA GLU A 264 2.05 -12.17 27.41
C GLU A 264 2.15 -10.64 27.33
N ARG A 265 1.52 -10.00 26.32
CA ARG A 265 1.64 -8.55 26.08
C ARG A 265 0.39 -7.92 25.48
N SER A 266 -0.20 -6.97 26.20
CA SER A 266 -1.11 -5.97 25.64
C SER A 266 -0.31 -4.74 25.20
N VAL A 267 -0.44 -4.32 23.94
CA VAL A 267 0.18 -3.08 23.45
C VAL A 267 -0.92 -2.15 22.98
N GLU A 268 -0.91 -0.91 23.47
CA GLU A 268 -1.78 0.14 22.96
C GLU A 268 -1.15 0.77 21.72
N VAL A 269 -1.86 0.74 20.60
CA VAL A 269 -1.47 1.41 19.36
C VAL A 269 -2.72 2.09 18.81
N ASP A 270 -2.63 3.40 18.58
CA ASP A 270 -3.70 4.22 17.99
C ASP A 270 -5.07 4.08 18.69
N GLY A 271 -5.08 4.02 20.02
CA GLY A 271 -6.32 3.91 20.82
C GLY A 271 -6.96 2.52 20.79
N VAL A 272 -6.22 1.49 20.36
CA VAL A 272 -6.63 0.09 20.38
C VAL A 272 -5.66 -0.71 21.24
N MET A 273 -6.21 -1.41 22.23
CA MET A 273 -5.50 -2.40 23.04
C MET A 273 -5.42 -3.72 22.28
N TRP A 274 -4.23 -4.08 21.84
CA TRP A 274 -3.97 -5.32 21.13
C TRP A 274 -3.50 -6.41 22.06
N PHE A 275 -4.20 -7.54 22.05
CA PHE A 275 -3.86 -8.75 22.77
C PHE A 275 -3.38 -9.81 21.78
N LYS A 276 -2.26 -10.46 22.09
CA LYS A 276 -1.62 -11.44 21.21
C LYS A 276 -1.46 -12.77 21.95
N SER A 277 -1.85 -13.86 21.29
CA SER A 277 -1.55 -15.21 21.76
C SER A 277 -0.10 -15.58 21.42
N LEU A 278 0.57 -16.29 22.34
CA LEU A 278 1.81 -17.02 22.05
C LEU A 278 1.43 -18.24 21.21
N GLY A 279 1.67 -18.17 19.90
CA GLY A 279 1.51 -19.33 19.03
C GLY A 279 2.61 -20.36 19.27
N ASP A 280 2.23 -21.64 19.27
CA ASP A 280 3.19 -22.73 19.06
C ASP A 280 3.91 -22.55 17.71
N VAL A 281 5.17 -22.98 17.66
CA VAL A 281 6.03 -22.91 16.47
C VAL A 281 5.31 -23.50 15.25
N GLY A 282 4.87 -22.62 14.34
CA GLY A 282 4.20 -22.98 13.08
C GLY A 282 2.72 -22.62 12.96
N GLY A 283 2.06 -22.14 14.03
CA GLY A 283 0.68 -21.64 14.00
C GLY A 283 0.61 -20.11 13.97
N GLY A 284 -0.16 -19.53 13.05
CA GLY A 284 -0.29 -18.08 12.89
C GLY A 284 -0.71 -17.36 14.18
N VAL A 285 -0.07 -16.22 14.46
CA VAL A 285 -0.35 -15.38 15.63
C VAL A 285 -1.78 -14.84 15.53
N SER A 286 -2.67 -15.30 16.42
CA SER A 286 -4.00 -14.71 16.55
C SER A 286 -3.92 -13.50 17.47
N ALA A 287 -4.32 -12.34 16.95
CA ALA A 287 -4.37 -11.08 17.68
C ALA A 287 -5.79 -10.52 17.70
N VAL A 288 -6.20 -9.98 18.85
CA VAL A 288 -7.50 -9.32 19.01
C VAL A 288 -7.25 -7.90 19.50
N GLY A 289 -7.84 -6.93 18.81
CA GLY A 289 -7.81 -5.53 19.20
C GLY A 289 -9.15 -5.13 19.81
N LEU A 290 -9.12 -4.48 20.97
CA LEU A 290 -10.27 -3.80 21.55
C LEU A 290 -9.99 -2.31 21.68
N SER A 291 -10.96 -1.47 21.30
CA SER A 291 -10.85 -0.03 21.52
C SER A 291 -10.62 0.26 23.01
N SER A 292 -9.71 1.18 23.31
CA SER A 292 -9.40 1.61 24.68
C SER A 292 -10.65 2.05 25.44
N GLN A 293 -11.61 2.69 24.77
CA GLN A 293 -12.89 3.11 25.35
C GLN A 293 -13.72 1.93 25.88
N VAL A 294 -13.68 0.78 25.21
CA VAL A 294 -14.38 -0.44 25.66
C VAL A 294 -13.69 -1.00 26.90
N ILE A 295 -12.36 -1.02 26.93
CA ILE A 295 -11.59 -1.49 28.09
C ILE A 295 -11.80 -0.58 29.30
N GLU A 296 -11.78 0.74 29.10
CA GLU A 296 -12.09 1.71 30.15
C GLU A 296 -13.50 1.51 30.70
N ARG A 297 -14.48 1.23 29.83
CA ARG A 297 -15.84 0.93 30.25
C ARG A 297 -15.95 -0.35 31.08
N MET A 298 -15.22 -1.41 30.71
CA MET A 298 -15.15 -2.65 31.52
C MET A 298 -14.58 -2.37 32.91
N LYS A 299 -13.46 -1.65 32.97
CA LYS A 299 -12.79 -1.28 34.23
C LYS A 299 -13.71 -0.46 35.12
N TRP A 300 -14.42 0.51 34.55
CA TRP A 300 -15.37 1.32 35.30
C TRP A 300 -16.50 0.48 35.91
N GLU A 301 -17.03 -0.51 35.17
CA GLU A 301 -18.06 -1.41 35.71
C GLU A 301 -17.50 -2.30 36.83
N ALA A 302 -16.29 -2.84 36.68
CA ALA A 302 -15.66 -3.63 37.74
C ALA A 302 -15.37 -2.79 39.00
N GLU A 303 -14.84 -1.57 38.84
CA GLU A 303 -14.56 -0.64 39.94
C GLU A 303 -15.84 -0.26 40.71
N ARG A 304 -16.97 -0.10 40.00
CA ARG A 304 -18.26 0.18 40.60
C ARG A 304 -18.72 -0.93 41.57
N PHE A 305 -18.31 -2.18 41.32
CA PHE A 305 -18.59 -3.33 42.19
C PHE A 305 -17.47 -3.63 43.20
N GLY A 306 -16.51 -2.72 43.36
CA GLY A 306 -15.48 -2.78 44.40
C GLY A 306 -14.16 -3.41 43.95
N TRP A 307 -13.96 -3.62 42.64
CA TRP A 307 -12.63 -3.96 42.14
C TRP A 307 -11.69 -2.77 42.34
N VAL A 308 -10.47 -3.04 42.79
CA VAL A 308 -9.49 -1.98 43.09
C VAL A 308 -8.34 -2.04 42.10
N LYS A 309 -8.21 -0.98 41.30
CA LYS A 309 -7.07 -0.78 40.42
C LYS A 309 -5.78 -0.71 41.23
N GLY A 310 -4.76 -1.43 40.79
CA GLY A 310 -3.44 -1.42 41.42
C GLY A 310 -2.33 -1.30 40.41
N ASN A 311 -1.14 -0.93 40.88
CA ASN A 311 0.05 -0.78 40.04
C ASN A 311 0.72 -2.14 39.76
N GLU A 312 0.52 -3.12 40.65
CA GLU A 312 1.12 -4.44 40.53
C GLU A 312 0.15 -5.43 39.88
N ARG A 313 0.64 -6.11 38.82
CA ARG A 313 -0.12 -7.13 38.07
C ARG A 313 -0.45 -8.35 38.93
N ARG A 314 0.53 -8.87 39.68
CA ARG A 314 0.36 -9.97 40.63
C ARG A 314 0.25 -9.44 42.05
N VAL A 315 -0.67 -10.02 42.82
CA VAL A 315 -0.90 -9.70 44.22
C VAL A 315 -0.80 -10.96 45.06
N SER A 316 -0.11 -10.87 46.20
CA SER A 316 -0.07 -11.94 47.20
C SER A 316 -1.10 -11.71 48.29
N VAL A 317 -1.87 -12.75 48.62
CA VAL A 317 -2.77 -12.78 49.78
C VAL A 317 -2.13 -13.68 50.83
N LYS A 318 -1.78 -13.08 51.98
CA LYS A 318 -1.27 -13.77 53.16
C LYS A 318 -2.22 -13.58 54.33
N ARG A 319 -2.82 -14.67 54.83
CA ARG A 319 -3.79 -14.64 55.94
C ARG A 319 -3.67 -15.90 56.79
N VAL A 320 -4.03 -15.77 58.06
CA VAL A 320 -4.19 -16.91 58.97
C VAL A 320 -5.65 -16.92 59.40
N GLU A 321 -6.37 -17.96 59.01
CA GLU A 321 -7.79 -18.15 59.31
C GLU A 321 -7.92 -19.17 60.44
N GLN A 322 -8.63 -18.82 61.52
CA GLN A 322 -8.84 -19.73 62.65
C GLN A 322 -10.22 -20.39 62.55
N CYS A 323 -10.28 -21.69 62.83
CA CYS A 323 -11.53 -22.43 62.88
C CYS A 323 -12.28 -22.11 64.18
N GLY A 324 -13.41 -21.39 64.07
CA GLY A 324 -14.26 -20.99 65.21
C GLY A 324 -15.35 -22.00 65.59
N GLY A 325 -15.36 -23.20 65.01
CA GLY A 325 -16.38 -24.22 65.28
C GLY A 325 -16.30 -24.77 66.72
N VAL A 326 -17.45 -25.08 67.32
CA VAL A 326 -17.51 -25.72 68.64
C VAL A 326 -16.83 -27.10 68.55
N GLY A 327 -15.64 -27.22 69.14
CA GLY A 327 -14.83 -28.44 69.10
C GLY A 327 -13.54 -28.34 68.26
N GLY A 328 -13.32 -27.25 67.51
CA GLY A 328 -12.06 -26.97 66.78
C GLY A 328 -11.74 -27.93 65.63
N GLN A 329 -12.55 -28.95 65.40
CA GLN A 329 -12.33 -29.96 64.36
C GLN A 329 -12.81 -29.45 62.99
N TRP A 330 -11.93 -29.54 62.00
CA TRP A 330 -12.21 -29.27 60.59
C TRP A 330 -11.48 -30.32 59.74
N SER A 331 -12.04 -30.63 58.57
CA SER A 331 -11.51 -31.64 57.64
C SER A 331 -10.94 -31.01 56.37
N LYS A 332 -11.59 -29.96 55.85
CA LYS A 332 -11.16 -29.21 54.67
C LYS A 332 -11.31 -27.72 54.85
N PHE A 333 -10.41 -26.98 54.23
CA PHE A 333 -10.44 -25.54 54.15
C PHE A 333 -10.30 -25.09 52.69
N GLY A 334 -11.14 -24.15 52.28
CA GLY A 334 -11.07 -23.52 50.95
C GLY A 334 -11.16 -22.01 51.05
N CYS A 335 -10.32 -21.32 50.28
CA CYS A 335 -10.32 -19.87 50.15
C CYS A 335 -10.66 -19.50 48.71
N TYR A 336 -11.59 -18.56 48.54
CA TYR A 336 -12.18 -18.18 47.27
C TYR A 336 -12.12 -16.67 47.05
N VAL A 337 -11.87 -16.24 45.82
CA VAL A 337 -11.91 -14.83 45.40
C VAL A 337 -13.12 -14.59 44.50
N LEU A 338 -13.74 -13.41 44.60
CA LEU A 338 -14.74 -12.99 43.63
C LEU A 338 -14.06 -12.59 42.31
N VAL A 339 -14.54 -13.14 41.21
CA VAL A 339 -14.07 -12.86 39.84
C VAL A 339 -15.22 -12.29 39.02
N GLU A 340 -14.96 -11.16 38.39
CA GLU A 340 -15.83 -10.55 37.37
C GLU A 340 -15.24 -10.78 35.98
N ARG A 341 -15.93 -11.56 35.16
CA ARG A 341 -15.48 -11.97 33.83
C ARG A 341 -16.30 -11.30 32.75
N PHE A 342 -15.65 -10.51 31.90
CA PHE A 342 -16.24 -10.03 30.65
C PHE A 342 -16.00 -11.05 29.54
N VAL A 343 -17.09 -11.58 28.99
CA VAL A 343 -17.07 -12.57 27.91
C VAL A 343 -17.50 -11.89 26.61
N LEU A 344 -16.58 -11.82 25.64
CA LEU A 344 -16.84 -11.27 24.32
C LEU A 344 -17.07 -12.41 23.32
N LYS A 345 -18.25 -12.43 22.70
CA LYS A 345 -18.62 -13.41 21.68
C LYS A 345 -18.97 -12.73 20.37
N ARG A 346 -18.71 -13.42 19.27
CA ARG A 346 -19.33 -13.12 17.97
C ARG A 346 -20.81 -13.45 18.01
N MET A 347 -21.60 -12.87 17.10
CA MET A 347 -23.03 -13.19 16.97
C MET A 347 -23.30 -14.65 16.57
N ASP A 348 -22.30 -15.36 16.04
CA ASP A 348 -22.38 -16.80 15.77
C ASP A 348 -22.16 -17.67 17.04
N GLY A 349 -21.98 -17.04 18.20
CA GLY A 349 -21.77 -17.68 19.50
C GLY A 349 -20.31 -18.03 19.81
N ASN A 350 -19.39 -17.83 18.86
CA ASN A 350 -17.99 -18.15 19.08
C ASN A 350 -17.33 -17.15 20.04
N LEU A 351 -16.61 -17.70 21.02
CA LEU A 351 -15.82 -16.91 21.96
C LEU A 351 -14.68 -16.18 21.24
N VAL A 352 -14.52 -14.91 21.54
CA VAL A 352 -13.39 -14.08 21.09
C VAL A 352 -12.40 -13.92 22.22
N LEU A 353 -12.89 -13.46 23.39
CA LEU A 353 -12.06 -13.04 24.52
C LEU A 353 -12.81 -13.24 25.84
N ASN A 354 -12.09 -13.66 26.89
CA ASN A 354 -12.49 -13.47 28.29
C ASN A 354 -11.51 -12.52 28.99
N TYR A 355 -12.04 -11.57 29.76
CA TYR A 355 -11.27 -10.66 30.58
C TYR A 355 -11.75 -10.72 32.03
N ASP A 356 -10.91 -11.25 32.91
CA ASP A 356 -11.22 -11.48 34.32
C ASP A 356 -10.62 -10.38 35.21
N PHE A 357 -11.43 -9.88 36.12
CA PHE A 357 -11.06 -8.94 37.17
C PHE A 357 -11.19 -9.64 38.53
N ASN A 358 -10.04 -9.93 39.15
CA ASN A 358 -9.97 -10.61 40.44
C ASN A 358 -10.04 -9.59 41.59
N HIS A 359 -11.08 -9.68 42.42
CA HIS A 359 -11.34 -8.75 43.52
C HIS A 359 -10.52 -9.12 44.76
N THR A 360 -9.29 -8.60 44.85
CA THR A 360 -8.32 -8.95 45.93
C THR A 360 -8.81 -8.69 47.36
N HIS A 361 -9.84 -7.88 47.54
CA HIS A 361 -10.45 -7.59 48.84
C HIS A 361 -11.74 -8.37 49.11
N HIS A 362 -12.32 -9.01 48.10
CA HIS A 362 -13.52 -9.85 48.22
C HIS A 362 -13.13 -11.32 48.26
N ILE A 363 -12.73 -11.76 49.45
CA ILE A 363 -12.28 -13.12 49.72
C ILE A 363 -13.23 -13.78 50.71
N LYS A 364 -13.61 -15.03 50.44
CA LYS A 364 -14.42 -15.87 51.33
C LYS A 364 -13.68 -17.16 51.64
N CYS A 365 -13.72 -17.54 52.90
CA CYS A 365 -13.15 -18.79 53.39
C CYS A 365 -14.29 -19.71 53.82
N LYS A 366 -14.17 -21.01 53.54
CA LYS A 366 -15.12 -22.04 53.93
C LYS A 366 -14.37 -23.17 54.64
N TRP A 367 -14.94 -23.61 55.76
CA TRP A 367 -14.51 -24.77 56.53
C TRP A 367 -15.53 -25.90 56.35
N GLU A 368 -15.07 -27.15 56.29
CA GLU A 368 -15.90 -28.37 56.28
C GLU A 368 -15.65 -29.27 57.48
#